data_AF-A0AAD4QEI6-F1
#
_entry.id   AF-A0AAD4QEI6-F1
#
_cell.length_a   1.000
_cell.length_b   1.000
_cell.length_c   1.000
_cell.angle_alpha   90.00
_cell.angle_beta   90.00
_cell.angle_gamma   90.00
#
_symmetry.space_group_name_H-M   'P 1'
#
loop_
_entity.id
_entity.type
_entity.pdbx_description
1 polymer ?
#
loop_
_entity_poly.entity_id
_entity_poly.type
_entity_poly.pdbx_seq_one_letter_code
_entity_poly.pdbx_strand_id
1 'polypeptide(L)'
;MFSEHRAFDPDTVASDSSLYMDIVMANENTDSDEDGELPGLTDDEIRTIVDKLPRLTESDLENLGHRDSSCSICMNTFLASLAEEEMARAMDSPAQPAEDLGVTRLIDTCGHVFCRKDLLSWIRDGNPSCPLCRTQFIKRQSRRELIHAARRRISAAYRMEHHILNGGSFGGDMYS
;
A
#
# COMPACT_ATOMS: atom_id res chain seq x y z
N MET A 1 -47.07 29.09 -6.06
CA MET A 1 -46.19 30.20 -5.62
C MET A 1 -46.29 30.23 -4.11
N PHE A 2 -45.32 29.86 -3.28
CA PHE A 2 -43.88 29.68 -3.40
C PHE A 2 -43.46 28.46 -2.55
N SER A 3 -42.54 27.63 -3.04
CA SER A 3 -41.85 26.61 -2.25
C SER A 3 -40.68 27.28 -1.53
N GLU A 4 -40.65 27.24 -0.20
CA GLU A 4 -39.50 27.64 0.59
C GLU A 4 -38.40 26.56 0.50
N HIS A 5 -37.31 26.90 -0.19
CA HIS A 5 -36.03 26.22 -0.06
C HIS A 5 -35.46 26.53 1.32
N ARG A 6 -35.44 25.54 2.22
CA ARG A 6 -34.58 25.63 3.41
C ARG A 6 -33.14 25.40 2.99
N ALA A 7 -32.37 26.49 3.03
CA ALA A 7 -30.93 26.49 2.87
C ALA A 7 -30.28 25.60 3.94
N PHE A 8 -29.21 24.90 3.53
CA PHE A 8 -28.34 24.15 4.40
C PHE A 8 -27.61 25.14 5.33
N ASP A 9 -27.85 25.04 6.64
CA ASP A 9 -27.28 25.92 7.66
C ASP A 9 -25.97 25.30 8.21
N PRO A 10 -24.79 25.80 7.83
CA PRO A 10 -23.50 25.21 8.19
C PRO A 10 -23.13 25.38 9.67
N ASP A 11 -23.85 26.21 10.43
CA ASP A 11 -23.52 26.53 11.81
C ASP A 11 -24.00 25.49 12.83
N THR A 12 -24.75 24.48 12.39
CA THR A 12 -25.27 23.41 13.27
C THR A 12 -24.26 22.28 13.53
N VAL A 13 -23.06 22.33 12.92
CA VAL A 13 -21.98 21.33 13.07
C VAL A 13 -20.96 21.72 14.17
N ALA A 14 -21.27 22.73 14.98
CA ALA A 14 -20.37 23.26 16.00
C ALA A 14 -20.36 22.49 17.34
N SER A 15 -21.07 21.36 17.46
CA SER A 15 -21.20 20.62 18.73
C SER A 15 -20.32 19.38 18.84
N ASP A 16 -19.63 18.94 17.78
CA ASP A 16 -18.64 17.87 17.86
C ASP A 16 -17.21 18.44 17.70
N SER A 17 -16.76 19.07 18.79
CA SER A 17 -15.48 19.80 18.91
C SER A 17 -14.26 18.94 18.55
N SER A 18 -14.36 17.61 18.68
CA SER A 18 -13.30 16.68 18.28
C SER A 18 -13.11 16.66 16.76
N LEU A 19 -14.22 16.68 16.01
CA LEU A 19 -14.21 16.49 14.56
C LEU A 19 -13.82 17.77 13.82
N TYR A 20 -14.13 18.94 14.40
CA TYR A 20 -13.73 20.25 13.88
C TYR A 20 -12.23 20.49 14.06
N MET A 21 -11.65 20.07 15.19
CA MET A 21 -10.20 20.14 15.40
C MET A 21 -9.43 19.21 14.46
N ASP A 22 -9.94 18.02 14.14
CA ASP A 22 -9.30 17.12 13.15
C ASP A 22 -9.27 17.71 11.72
N ILE A 23 -10.29 18.50 11.35
CA ILE A 23 -10.38 19.18 10.05
C ILE A 23 -9.51 20.44 10.02
N VAL A 24 -9.47 21.22 11.11
CA VAL A 24 -8.69 22.47 11.19
C VAL A 24 -7.20 22.20 11.35
N MET A 25 -6.81 21.18 12.14
CA MET A 25 -5.41 20.75 12.25
C MET A 25 -4.86 20.16 10.93
N ALA A 26 -5.75 19.78 10.00
CA ALA A 26 -5.38 19.37 8.65
C ALA A 26 -5.24 20.57 7.68
N ASN A 27 -5.38 21.82 8.12
CA ASN A 27 -5.45 22.99 7.23
C ASN A 27 -4.37 24.07 7.47
N GLU A 28 -3.51 23.92 8.47
CA GLU A 28 -2.39 24.84 8.71
C GLU A 28 -1.05 24.09 8.65
N ASN A 29 -0.59 23.82 7.43
CA ASN A 29 0.83 23.75 7.10
C ASN A 29 0.93 23.86 5.57
N THR A 30 1.05 25.11 5.13
CA THR A 30 1.52 25.54 3.81
C THR A 30 2.86 24.84 3.52
N ASP A 31 2.93 24.02 2.48
CA ASP A 31 3.38 24.45 1.16
C ASP A 31 4.63 25.34 1.26
N SER A 32 5.75 24.72 1.63
CA SER A 32 7.06 25.15 1.18
C SER A 32 7.42 24.27 -0.01
N ASP A 33 7.38 24.86 -1.20
CA ASP A 33 7.91 24.35 -2.45
C ASP A 33 9.44 24.17 -2.34
N GLU A 34 9.88 23.15 -1.59
CA GLU A 34 11.25 22.64 -1.62
C GLU A 34 11.24 21.35 -2.47
N ASP A 35 11.73 21.49 -3.71
CA ASP A 35 12.41 20.46 -4.50
C ASP A 35 12.09 18.99 -4.18
N GLY A 36 10.95 18.53 -4.69
CA GLY A 36 10.91 17.50 -5.75
C GLY A 36 11.52 16.11 -5.50
N GLU A 37 12.02 15.78 -4.31
CA GLU A 37 12.51 14.46 -3.98
C GLU A 37 11.38 13.72 -3.26
N LEU A 38 10.67 12.83 -3.97
CA LEU A 38 9.74 11.91 -3.31
C LEU A 38 10.53 11.19 -2.21
N PRO A 39 10.12 11.30 -0.93
CA PRO A 39 10.88 10.73 0.16
C PRO A 39 11.03 9.24 -0.11
N GLY A 40 12.28 8.80 -0.27
CA GLY A 40 12.65 7.41 -0.46
C GLY A 40 12.05 6.52 0.62
N LEU A 41 12.23 5.21 0.47
CA LEU A 41 11.81 4.28 1.50
C LEU A 41 12.58 4.58 2.80
N THR A 42 11.86 4.62 3.93
CA THR A 42 12.50 4.69 5.24
C THR A 42 13.14 3.35 5.60
N ASP A 43 14.12 3.34 6.50
CA ASP A 43 14.77 2.09 6.93
C ASP A 43 13.77 1.04 7.46
N ASP A 44 12.75 1.49 8.21
CA ASP A 44 11.70 0.61 8.72
C ASP A 44 10.81 0.04 7.59
N GLU A 45 10.51 0.85 6.58
CA GLU A 45 9.80 0.42 5.38
C GLU A 45 10.62 -0.59 4.57
N ILE A 46 11.92 -0.32 4.38
CA ILE A 46 12.86 -1.22 3.70
C ILE A 46 12.87 -2.58 4.41
N ARG A 47 13.08 -2.61 5.73
CA ARG A 47 13.07 -3.85 6.52
C ARG A 47 11.76 -4.60 6.37
N THR A 48 10.64 -3.89 6.47
CA THR A 48 9.30 -4.48 6.34
C THR A 48 9.09 -5.13 4.98
N ILE A 49 9.57 -4.52 3.90
CA ILE A 49 9.48 -5.09 2.55
C ILE A 49 10.37 -6.32 2.45
N VAL A 50 11.65 -6.20 2.86
CA VAL A 50 12.66 -7.25 2.74
C VAL A 50 12.26 -8.52 3.51
N ASP A 51 11.72 -8.37 4.72
CA ASP A 51 11.31 -9.50 5.57
C ASP A 51 10.14 -10.30 4.99
N LYS A 52 9.32 -9.67 4.13
CA LYS A 52 8.16 -10.32 3.48
C LYS A 52 8.50 -11.01 2.17
N LEU A 53 9.70 -10.80 1.64
CA LEU A 53 10.11 -11.36 0.35
C LEU A 53 10.30 -12.88 0.47
N PRO A 54 9.48 -13.71 -0.20
CA PRO A 54 9.63 -15.15 -0.16
C PRO A 54 10.92 -15.60 -0.84
N ARG A 55 11.45 -16.75 -0.46
CA ARG A 55 12.47 -17.46 -1.25
C ARG A 55 11.76 -18.46 -2.14
N LEU A 56 12.09 -18.44 -3.43
CA LEU A 56 11.57 -19.41 -4.39
C LEU A 56 12.54 -20.57 -4.56
N THR A 57 12.00 -21.77 -4.69
CA THR A 57 12.73 -22.98 -5.09
C THR A 57 12.67 -23.18 -6.60
N GLU A 58 13.45 -24.14 -7.14
CA GLU A 58 13.36 -24.52 -8.56
C GLU A 58 11.92 -24.95 -8.93
N SER A 59 11.28 -25.76 -8.08
CA SER A 59 9.90 -26.20 -8.30
C SER A 59 8.91 -25.03 -8.31
N ASP A 60 9.12 -23.99 -7.50
CA ASP A 60 8.28 -22.79 -7.54
C ASP A 60 8.44 -22.04 -8.88
N LEU A 61 9.66 -21.98 -9.42
CA LEU A 61 9.91 -21.37 -10.72
C LEU A 61 9.27 -22.16 -11.85
N GLU A 62 9.28 -23.48 -11.80
CA GLU A 62 8.57 -24.33 -12.75
C GLU A 62 7.07 -24.09 -12.71
N ASN A 63 6.48 -24.07 -11.51
CA ASN A 63 5.05 -23.82 -11.31
C ASN A 63 4.62 -22.43 -11.80
N LEU A 64 5.51 -21.44 -11.74
CA LEU A 64 5.29 -20.09 -12.23
C LEU A 64 5.61 -19.92 -13.73
N GLY A 65 6.15 -20.95 -14.41
CA GLY A 65 6.56 -20.86 -15.81
C GLY A 65 7.83 -20.03 -16.04
N HIS A 66 8.67 -19.88 -15.01
CA HIS A 66 9.89 -19.07 -15.01
C HIS A 66 11.19 -19.89 -14.96
N ARG A 67 11.14 -21.20 -15.24
CA ARG A 67 12.32 -22.09 -15.17
C ARG A 67 13.54 -21.54 -15.94
N ASP A 68 13.33 -21.13 -17.19
CA ASP A 68 14.38 -20.63 -18.08
C ASP A 68 14.43 -19.09 -18.16
N SER A 69 13.73 -18.40 -17.26
CA SER A 69 13.74 -16.93 -17.22
C SER A 69 15.02 -16.39 -16.56
N SER A 70 15.33 -15.14 -16.86
CA SER A 70 16.46 -14.41 -16.28
C SER A 70 16.00 -13.20 -15.48
N CYS A 71 16.83 -12.79 -14.52
CA CYS A 71 16.62 -11.57 -13.76
C CYS A 71 16.77 -10.36 -14.70
N SER A 72 15.77 -9.48 -14.73
CA SER A 72 15.82 -8.27 -15.57
C SER A 72 16.78 -7.18 -15.09
N ILE A 73 17.42 -7.37 -13.92
CA ILE A 73 18.40 -6.42 -13.37
C ILE A 73 19.82 -6.84 -13.78
N CYS A 74 20.25 -8.06 -13.44
CA CYS A 74 21.61 -8.55 -13.74
C CYS A 74 21.73 -9.46 -14.96
N MET A 75 20.62 -9.85 -15.58
CA MET A 75 20.55 -10.76 -16.74
C MET A 75 21.01 -12.19 -16.48
N ASN A 76 21.32 -12.57 -15.23
CA ASN A 76 21.59 -13.96 -14.87
C ASN A 76 20.31 -14.80 -14.87
N THR A 77 20.42 -16.09 -15.22
CA THR A 77 19.28 -17.02 -15.13
C THR A 77 18.90 -17.27 -13.68
N PHE A 78 17.62 -17.56 -13.43
CA PHE A 78 17.17 -17.87 -12.07
C PHE A 78 17.80 -19.16 -11.53
N LEU A 79 18.04 -20.15 -12.39
CA LEU A 79 18.78 -21.37 -12.01
C LEU A 79 20.21 -21.08 -11.56
N ALA A 80 20.92 -20.17 -12.23
CA ALA A 80 22.26 -19.76 -11.80
C ALA A 80 22.22 -19.08 -10.43
N SER A 81 21.21 -18.25 -10.16
CA SER A 81 21.02 -17.58 -8.87
C SER A 81 20.73 -18.57 -7.73
N LEU A 82 19.97 -19.64 -8.00
CA LEU A 82 19.71 -20.72 -7.04
C LEU A 82 20.96 -21.55 -6.77
N ALA A 83 21.73 -21.88 -7.82
CA ALA A 83 22.98 -22.61 -7.67
C ALA A 83 24.02 -21.81 -6.85
N GLU A 84 24.07 -20.48 -7.02
CA GLU A 84 24.91 -19.61 -6.20
C GLU A 84 24.51 -19.64 -4.72
N GLU A 85 23.21 -19.61 -4.41
CA GLU A 85 22.70 -19.75 -3.03
C GLU A 85 23.08 -21.11 -2.41
N GLU A 86 22.92 -22.20 -3.17
CA GLU A 86 23.28 -23.55 -2.72
C GLU A 86 24.79 -23.67 -2.45
N MET A 87 25.61 -23.18 -3.38
CA MET A 87 27.07 -23.20 -3.23
C MET A 87 27.54 -22.35 -2.05
N ALA A 88 26.96 -21.16 -1.85
CA ALA A 88 27.28 -20.29 -0.73
C ALA A 88 26.96 -20.95 0.62
N ARG A 89 25.81 -21.65 0.70
CA ARG A 89 25.43 -22.43 1.89
C ARG A 89 26.33 -23.64 2.12
N ALA A 90 26.69 -24.37 1.07
CA ALA A 90 27.52 -25.56 1.19
C ALA A 90 28.97 -25.24 1.61
N MET A 91 29.47 -24.07 1.21
CA MET A 91 30.85 -23.64 1.46
C MET A 91 31.01 -22.74 2.69
N ASP A 92 29.92 -22.42 3.41
CA ASP A 92 29.89 -21.45 4.54
C ASP A 92 30.70 -20.17 4.23
N SER A 93 30.59 -19.67 3.00
CA SER A 93 31.47 -18.62 2.50
C SER A 93 31.19 -17.29 3.22
N PRO A 94 32.18 -16.66 3.88
CA PRO A 94 31.97 -15.37 4.55
C PRO A 94 31.85 -14.19 3.58
N ALA A 95 32.06 -14.41 2.28
CA ALA A 95 32.11 -13.33 1.29
C ALA A 95 30.74 -12.69 1.03
N GLN A 96 29.65 -13.47 1.09
CA GLN A 96 28.29 -12.97 0.91
C GLN A 96 27.33 -13.74 1.82
N PRO A 97 26.46 -13.06 2.57
CA PRO A 97 25.43 -13.71 3.36
C PRO A 97 24.51 -14.51 2.45
N ALA A 98 24.37 -15.82 2.72
CA ALA A 98 23.50 -16.71 1.95
C ALA A 98 22.03 -16.22 1.98
N GLU A 99 21.67 -15.39 2.96
CA GLU A 99 20.36 -14.78 3.05
C GLU A 99 20.05 -13.76 1.94
N ASP A 100 21.06 -13.13 1.33
CA ASP A 100 20.87 -12.17 0.24
C ASP A 100 20.86 -12.86 -1.15
N LEU A 101 21.19 -14.15 -1.22
CA LEU A 101 21.23 -14.94 -2.45
C LEU A 101 19.92 -15.68 -2.72
N GLY A 102 19.77 -16.18 -3.96
CA GLY A 102 18.60 -16.94 -4.41
C GLY A 102 17.63 -16.10 -5.25
N VAL A 103 16.38 -16.53 -5.30
CA VAL A 103 15.32 -15.92 -6.13
C VAL A 103 14.10 -15.55 -5.27
N THR A 104 13.45 -14.43 -5.60
CA THR A 104 12.27 -13.93 -4.88
C THR A 104 11.21 -13.36 -5.80
N ARG A 105 10.01 -13.17 -5.25
CA ARG A 105 8.84 -12.64 -5.93
C ARG A 105 8.16 -11.54 -5.13
N LEU A 106 7.75 -10.48 -5.80
CA LEU A 106 6.99 -9.38 -5.21
C LEU A 106 5.50 -9.73 -4.99
N ILE A 107 5.21 -10.60 -4.02
CA ILE A 107 3.87 -11.16 -3.78
C ILE A 107 2.80 -10.12 -3.38
N ASP A 108 3.19 -9.08 -2.65
CA ASP A 108 2.24 -8.08 -2.13
C ASP A 108 1.84 -7.03 -3.18
N THR A 109 2.53 -7.00 -4.34
CA THR A 109 2.33 -5.97 -5.37
C THR A 109 2.10 -6.55 -6.76
N CYS A 110 3.15 -6.61 -7.59
CA CYS A 110 3.07 -6.90 -9.01
C CYS A 110 3.44 -8.34 -9.38
N GLY A 111 3.97 -9.13 -8.44
CA GLY A 111 4.27 -10.54 -8.64
C GLY A 111 5.49 -10.82 -9.52
N HIS A 112 6.28 -9.81 -9.90
CA HIS A 112 7.50 -10.00 -10.69
C HIS A 112 8.60 -10.71 -9.89
N VAL A 113 9.44 -11.47 -10.60
CA VAL A 113 10.49 -12.35 -10.07
C VAL A 113 11.87 -11.78 -10.37
N PHE A 114 12.76 -11.80 -9.37
CA PHE A 114 14.13 -11.28 -9.47
C PHE A 114 15.07 -12.16 -8.65
N CYS A 115 16.38 -12.11 -8.92
CA CYS A 115 17.35 -12.60 -7.94
C CYS A 115 17.27 -11.70 -6.68
N ARG A 116 17.49 -12.31 -5.50
CA ARG A 116 17.36 -11.60 -4.22
C ARG A 116 18.38 -10.47 -4.12
N LYS A 117 19.64 -10.75 -4.44
CA LYS A 117 20.76 -9.83 -4.32
C LYS A 117 20.48 -8.46 -4.95
N ASP A 118 20.09 -8.44 -6.22
CA ASP A 118 19.90 -7.19 -6.95
C ASP A 118 18.61 -6.47 -6.56
N LEU A 119 17.53 -7.21 -6.27
CA LEU A 119 16.30 -6.59 -5.77
C LEU A 119 16.49 -5.99 -4.37
N LEU A 120 17.25 -6.64 -3.50
CA LEU A 120 17.56 -6.14 -2.17
C LEU A 120 18.45 -4.89 -2.26
N SER A 121 19.47 -4.89 -3.11
CA SER A 121 20.26 -3.68 -3.39
C SER A 121 19.35 -2.55 -3.85
N TRP A 122 18.50 -2.81 -4.84
CA TRP A 122 17.57 -1.81 -5.39
C TRP A 122 16.68 -1.18 -4.32
N ILE A 123 16.10 -1.99 -3.42
CA ILE A 123 15.25 -1.51 -2.32
C ILE A 123 16.07 -0.73 -1.29
N ARG A 124 17.27 -1.23 -0.93
CA ARG A 124 18.18 -0.59 0.04
C ARG A 124 18.74 0.73 -0.48
N ASP A 125 18.88 0.88 -1.79
CA ASP A 125 19.24 2.13 -2.47
C ASP A 125 18.10 3.18 -2.45
N GLY A 126 16.98 2.87 -1.77
CA GLY A 126 15.87 3.79 -1.54
C GLY A 126 14.83 3.80 -2.66
N ASN A 127 14.95 2.95 -3.68
CA ASN A 127 14.00 2.93 -4.79
C ASN A 127 12.65 2.34 -4.33
N PRO A 128 11.55 3.09 -4.39
CA PRO A 128 10.28 2.68 -3.79
C PRO A 128 9.41 1.82 -4.71
N SER A 129 9.90 1.45 -5.90
CA SER A 129 9.10 0.79 -6.94
C SER A 129 9.79 -0.38 -7.62
N CYS A 130 8.98 -1.29 -8.17
CA CYS A 130 9.45 -2.45 -8.93
C CYS A 130 10.27 -2.01 -10.17
N PRO A 131 11.48 -2.57 -10.40
CA PRO A 131 12.31 -2.24 -11.55
C PRO A 131 11.64 -2.46 -12.91
N LEU A 132 10.74 -3.46 -13.00
CA LEU A 132 10.12 -3.85 -14.27
C LEU A 132 8.87 -3.03 -14.61
N CYS A 133 7.97 -2.84 -13.64
CA CYS A 133 6.65 -2.25 -13.88
C CYS A 133 6.39 -0.95 -13.13
N ARG A 134 7.36 -0.47 -12.33
CA ARG A 134 7.27 0.76 -11.53
C ARG A 134 6.10 0.80 -10.53
N THR A 135 5.51 -0.36 -10.23
CA THR A 135 4.51 -0.48 -9.16
C THR A 135 5.20 -0.24 -7.82
N GLN A 136 4.64 0.67 -7.03
CA GLN A 136 5.16 1.03 -5.70
C GLN A 136 5.09 -0.16 -4.74
N PHE A 137 6.15 -0.38 -3.95
CA PHE A 137 6.17 -1.42 -2.92
C PHE A 137 5.17 -1.12 -1.80
N ILE A 138 4.98 0.16 -1.48
CA ILE A 138 4.08 0.64 -0.45
C ILE A 138 3.04 1.54 -1.06
N LYS A 139 1.76 1.24 -0.80
CA LYS A 139 0.64 2.13 -1.14
C LYS A 139 0.60 3.26 -0.13
N ARG A 140 1.37 4.33 -0.37
CA ARG A 140 1.23 5.57 0.39
C ARG A 140 -0.08 6.22 -0.04
N GLN A 141 -1.07 6.26 0.86
CA GLN A 141 -2.32 6.94 0.58
C GLN A 141 -2.01 8.43 0.46
N SER A 142 -2.41 9.03 -0.67
CA SER A 142 -2.29 10.46 -0.80
C SER A 142 -3.20 11.14 0.23
N ARG A 143 -2.77 12.29 0.74
CA ARG A 143 -3.61 13.15 1.60
C ARG A 143 -5.00 13.37 1.00
N ARG A 144 -5.05 13.54 -0.33
CA ARG A 144 -6.30 13.66 -1.08
C ARG A 144 -7.18 12.42 -0.93
N GLU A 145 -6.65 11.22 -1.09
CA GLU A 145 -7.42 9.97 -0.92
C GLU A 145 -7.93 9.79 0.51
N LEU A 146 -7.11 10.12 1.52
CA LEU A 146 -7.51 10.08 2.92
C LEU A 146 -8.68 11.02 3.19
N ILE A 147 -8.60 12.27 2.73
CA ILE A 147 -9.67 13.26 2.86
C ILE A 147 -10.95 12.78 2.16
N HIS A 148 -10.84 12.23 0.94
CA HIS A 148 -12.00 11.71 0.21
C HIS A 148 -12.62 10.50 0.91
N ALA A 149 -11.80 9.59 1.45
CA ALA A 149 -12.26 8.45 2.22
C ALA A 149 -12.99 8.88 3.50
N ALA A 150 -12.44 9.85 4.24
CA ALA A 150 -13.07 10.42 5.43
C ALA A 150 -14.43 11.06 5.10
N ARG A 151 -14.48 11.89 4.05
CA ARG A 151 -15.75 12.50 3.57
C ARG A 151 -16.80 11.45 3.26
N ARG A 152 -16.45 10.36 2.57
CA ARG A 152 -17.39 9.26 2.27
C ARG A 152 -17.92 8.60 3.54
N ARG A 153 -17.07 8.37 4.55
CA ARG A 153 -17.47 7.75 5.82
C ARG A 153 -18.44 8.63 6.59
N ILE A 154 -18.15 9.93 6.68
CA ILE A 154 -19.03 10.91 7.33
C ILE A 154 -20.39 10.97 6.63
N SER A 155 -20.42 11.09 5.29
CA SER A 155 -21.68 11.11 4.54
C SER A 155 -22.50 9.82 4.67
N ALA A 156 -21.84 8.66 4.79
CA ALA A 156 -22.52 7.40 5.03
C ALA A 156 -23.14 7.33 6.43
N ALA A 157 -22.43 7.79 7.46
CA ALA A 157 -22.94 7.86 8.83
C ALA A 157 -24.19 8.76 8.93
N TYR A 158 -24.13 9.98 8.36
CA TYR A 158 -25.29 10.88 8.32
C TYR A 158 -26.50 10.28 7.59
N ARG A 159 -26.29 9.52 6.51
CA ARG A 159 -27.40 8.89 5.77
C ARG A 159 -28.08 7.78 6.58
N MET A 160 -27.35 7.08 7.44
CA MET A 160 -27.91 6.06 8.34
C MET A 160 -28.71 6.69 9.47
N GLU A 161 -28.19 7.75 10.11
CA GLU A 161 -28.90 8.47 11.17
C GLU A 161 -30.18 9.12 10.66
N HIS A 162 -30.15 9.71 9.47
CA HIS A 162 -31.34 10.28 8.86
C HIS A 162 -32.41 9.24 8.48
N HIS A 163 -32.01 7.99 8.20
CA HIS A 163 -32.93 6.88 7.93
C HIS A 163 -33.52 6.28 9.23
N ILE A 164 -32.78 6.34 10.34
CA ILE A 164 -33.24 5.91 11.66
C ILE A 164 -34.25 6.93 12.22
N LEU A 165 -33.99 8.24 12.05
CA LEU A 165 -34.88 9.30 12.55
C LEU A 165 -36.14 9.51 11.69
N ASN A 166 -36.10 9.16 10.40
CA ASN A 166 -37.27 9.23 9.50
C ASN A 166 -38.02 7.90 9.33
N GLY A 167 -37.61 6.83 10.02
CA GLY A 167 -38.30 5.52 10.05
C GLY A 167 -39.54 5.50 10.96
N GLY A 168 -40.21 6.64 11.12
CA GLY A 168 -41.45 6.77 11.87
C GLY A 168 -42.65 6.24 11.10
N SER A 169 -43.03 5.00 11.43
CA SER A 169 -44.40 4.49 11.57
C SER A 169 -44.59 3.14 10.88
N PHE A 170 -44.31 2.08 11.65
CA PHE A 170 -45.03 0.83 11.56
C PHE A 170 -46.54 1.13 11.77
N GLY A 171 -47.25 1.39 10.69
CA GLY A 171 -48.72 1.32 10.66
C GLY A 171 -49.13 -0.14 10.72
N GLY A 172 -49.10 -0.72 11.93
CA GLY A 172 -49.81 -1.94 12.21
C GLY A 172 -51.29 -1.63 12.31
N ASP A 173 -52.04 -1.82 11.22
CA ASP A 173 -53.50 -1.86 11.30
C ASP A 173 -53.96 -3.27 11.64
N MET A 174 -54.33 -3.32 12.90
CA MET A 174 -54.89 -4.36 13.73
C MET A 174 -56.42 -4.31 13.54
N TYR A 175 -57.03 -5.47 13.24
CA TYR A 175 -58.47 -5.77 13.16
C TYR A 175 -59.30 -5.24 11.97
N SER A 176 -59.76 -6.17 11.13
CA SER A 176 -61.20 -6.50 10.97
C SER A 176 -61.37 -7.83 10.24
#